data_AF-A0A4Y7SAR6-F1
#
_entry.id   AF-A0A4Y7SAR6-F1
#
_cell.length_a   1.000
_cell.length_b   1.000
_cell.length_c   1.000
_cell.angle_alpha   90.00
_cell.angle_beta   90.00
_cell.angle_gamma   90.00
#
_symmetry.space_group_name_H-M   'P 1'
#
loop_
_entity.id
_entity.type
_entity.pdbx_description
1 polymer ?
#
loop_
_entity_poly.entity_id
_entity_poly.type
_entity_poly.pdbx_seq_one_letter_code
_entity_poly.pdbx_strand_id
1 'polypeptide(L)'
;MTLDTMRLPFELVESIVENLSDDAPSLRACALTSSTFLETSQRRLFDTLVVTPPPCNQAKKPPRISPTTKLYDLLIQSPHLSNYIHHLRLENVGVVTANVHGINTHWIAQDADFALLLPCFPL
;
A
#
# COMPACT_ATOMS: atom_id res chain seq x y z
N MET A 1 1.75 6.84 45.14
CA MET A 1 2.22 7.80 44.10
C MET A 1 2.11 7.10 42.76
N THR A 2 0.98 7.24 42.10
CA THR A 2 0.80 6.82 40.71
C THR A 2 1.57 7.82 39.86
N LEU A 3 2.69 7.40 39.27
CA LEU A 3 3.35 8.19 38.23
C LEU A 3 2.32 8.40 37.13
N ASP A 4 1.78 9.61 37.01
CA ASP A 4 1.07 10.01 35.81
C ASP A 4 2.04 9.76 34.65
N THR A 5 1.80 8.67 33.91
CA THR A 5 2.54 8.39 32.70
C THR A 5 2.38 9.61 31.83
N MET A 6 3.46 10.36 31.59
CA MET A 6 3.46 11.51 30.68
C MET A 6 3.04 11.02 29.30
N ARG A 7 1.73 11.05 29.04
CA ARG A 7 1.15 10.72 27.74
C ARG A 7 1.29 11.94 26.88
N LEU A 8 1.97 11.78 25.75
CA LEU A 8 2.06 12.83 24.76
C LEU A 8 0.62 13.17 24.30
N PRO A 9 0.24 14.46 24.27
CA PRO A 9 -1.01 14.90 23.66
C PRO A 9 -1.15 14.32 22.25
N PHE A 10 -2.37 13.92 21.90
CA PHE A 10 -2.64 13.25 20.62
C PHE A 10 -2.27 14.14 19.42
N GLU A 11 -2.50 15.45 19.53
CA GLU A 11 -2.17 16.41 18.49
C GLU A 11 -0.66 16.42 18.17
N LEU A 12 0.18 16.20 19.19
CA LEU A 12 1.64 16.12 19.01
C LEU A 12 2.03 14.78 18.39
N VAL A 13 1.36 13.69 18.75
CA VAL A 13 1.56 12.38 18.10
C VAL A 13 1.23 12.47 16.61
N GLU A 14 0.08 13.04 16.28
CA GLU A 14 -0.33 13.26 14.90
C GLU A 14 0.66 14.14 14.16
N SER A 15 1.08 15.26 14.75
CA SER A 15 2.06 16.16 14.13
C SER A 15 3.41 15.47 13.88
N ILE A 16 3.92 14.65 14.81
CA ILE A 16 5.16 13.89 14.61
C ILE A 16 4.99 12.91 13.45
N VAL A 17 3.91 12.14 13.43
CA VAL A 17 3.65 11.13 12.40
C VAL A 17 3.44 11.77 11.03
N GLU A 18 2.81 12.95 10.97
CA GLU A 18 2.62 13.73 9.73
C GLU A 18 3.95 14.06 9.05
N ASN A 19 4.94 14.46 9.84
CA ASN A 19 6.28 14.81 9.35
C ASN A 19 7.07 13.58 8.84
N LEU A 20 6.58 12.37 9.09
CA LEU A 20 7.19 11.10 8.64
C LEU A 20 6.45 10.48 7.45
N SER A 21 5.49 11.19 6.85
CA SER A 21 4.63 10.68 5.77
C SER A 21 5.38 10.04 4.59
N ASP A 22 6.55 10.59 4.22
CA ASP A 22 7.39 10.06 3.14
C ASP A 22 8.46 9.03 3.59
N ASP A 23 8.54 8.72 4.90
CA ASP A 23 9.54 7.82 5.50
C ASP A 23 8.88 6.58 6.12
N ALA A 24 8.51 5.62 5.25
CA ALA A 24 7.91 4.37 5.66
C ALA A 24 8.74 3.56 6.68
N PRO A 25 10.09 3.47 6.58
CA PRO A 25 10.91 2.89 7.64
C PRO A 25 10.69 3.53 9.02
N SER A 26 10.68 4.85 9.11
CA SER A 26 10.45 5.55 10.38
C SER A 26 9.03 5.39 10.89
N LEU A 27 8.02 5.43 10.01
CA LEU A 27 6.62 5.15 10.39
C LEU A 27 6.45 3.75 10.97
N ARG A 28 7.13 2.73 10.40
CA ARG A 28 7.12 1.36 10.95
C ARG A 28 7.77 1.31 12.33
N ALA A 29 8.89 2.01 12.51
CA ALA A 29 9.54 2.09 13.82
C ALA A 29 8.61 2.74 14.86
N CYS A 30 7.95 3.86 14.52
CA CYS A 30 6.97 4.52 15.37
C CYS A 30 5.82 3.58 15.75
N ALA A 31 5.25 2.86 14.77
CA ALA A 31 4.17 1.91 15.01
C ALA A 31 4.55 0.81 16.03
N LEU A 32 5.82 0.39 16.03
CA LEU A 32 6.33 -0.67 16.91
C LEU A 32 6.82 -0.16 18.28
N THR A 33 6.97 1.16 18.45
CA THR A 33 7.56 1.74 19.67
C THR A 33 6.57 1.82 20.84
N SER A 34 5.31 2.21 20.56
CA SER A 34 4.26 2.34 21.58
C SER A 34 2.87 2.29 20.94
N SER A 35 1.88 1.81 21.69
CA SER A 35 0.47 1.84 21.28
C SER A 35 -0.03 3.26 20.98
N THR A 36 0.58 4.29 21.58
CA THR A 36 0.25 5.69 21.30
C THR A 36 0.51 6.08 19.85
N PHE A 37 1.56 5.53 19.22
CA PHE A 37 1.91 5.85 17.83
C PHE A 37 1.33 4.84 16.83
N LEU A 38 0.84 3.69 17.30
CA LEU A 38 0.45 2.55 16.48
C LEU A 38 -0.60 2.93 15.43
N GLU A 39 -1.76 3.41 15.87
CA GLU A 39 -2.89 3.68 14.98
C GLU A 39 -2.57 4.77 13.96
N THR A 40 -2.01 5.90 14.42
CA THR A 40 -1.68 7.03 13.55
C THR A 40 -0.60 6.66 12.52
N SER A 41 0.40 5.86 12.92
CA SER A 41 1.46 5.41 12.02
C SER A 41 0.94 4.38 11.02
N GLN A 42 0.08 3.45 11.44
CA GLN A 42 -0.58 2.48 10.55
C GLN A 42 -1.47 3.18 9.53
N ARG A 43 -2.25 4.19 9.97
CA ARG A 43 -3.06 5.01 9.08
C ARG A 43 -2.21 5.60 7.96
N ARG A 44 -1.05 6.18 8.27
CA ARG A 44 -0.13 6.71 7.24
C ARG A 44 0.55 5.63 6.41
N LEU A 45 0.93 4.49 7.00
CA LEU A 45 1.58 3.39 6.27
C LEU A 45 0.66 2.73 5.23
N PHE A 46 -0.63 2.66 5.51
CA PHE A 46 -1.61 2.01 4.65
C PHE A 46 -2.47 3.01 3.85
N ASP A 47 -2.27 4.31 4.05
CA ASP A 47 -2.94 5.41 3.32
C ASP A 47 -2.83 5.26 1.80
N THR A 48 -1.61 4.99 1.32
CA THR A 48 -1.31 4.82 -0.10
C THR A 48 -0.80 3.41 -0.37
N LEU A 49 -1.53 2.67 -1.20
CA LEU A 49 -1.11 1.35 -1.67
C LEU A 49 -0.57 1.43 -3.09
N VAL A 50 0.65 0.93 -3.28
CA VAL A 50 1.32 0.90 -4.58
C VAL A 50 1.27 -0.51 -5.16
N VAL A 51 0.58 -0.68 -6.29
CA VAL A 51 0.58 -1.94 -7.04
C VAL A 51 1.58 -1.83 -8.18
N THR A 52 2.58 -2.71 -8.13
CA THR A 52 3.66 -2.78 -9.12
C THR A 52 3.36 -3.89 -10.13
N PRO A 53 3.90 -3.77 -11.36
CA PRO A 53 3.75 -4.83 -12.34
C PRO A 53 4.41 -6.10 -11.81
N PRO A 54 3.87 -7.27 -12.20
CA PRO A 54 4.50 -8.51 -11.83
C PRO A 54 5.94 -8.58 -12.36
N PRO A 55 6.87 -9.23 -11.62
CA PRO A 55 8.25 -9.36 -12.06
C PRO A 55 8.28 -10.05 -13.44
N CYS A 56 8.93 -9.39 -14.39
CA CYS A 56 9.13 -9.94 -15.72
C CYS A 56 10.16 -11.07 -15.63
N ASN A 57 9.69 -12.29 -15.36
CA ASN A 57 10.55 -13.46 -15.48
C ASN A 57 10.89 -13.61 -16.96
N GLN A 58 12.18 -13.54 -17.31
CA GLN A 58 12.70 -13.71 -18.68
C GLN A 58 12.22 -15.02 -19.34
N ALA A 59 11.74 -15.98 -18.54
CA ALA A 59 11.08 -17.20 -18.98
C ALA A 59 9.56 -17.00 -19.21
N LYS A 60 9.17 -16.29 -20.28
CA LYS A 60 7.92 -16.32 -21.10
C LYS A 60 6.57 -16.78 -20.49
N LYS A 61 6.39 -16.86 -19.18
CA LYS A 61 5.16 -17.30 -18.53
C LYS A 61 4.64 -16.14 -17.71
N PRO A 62 3.36 -15.75 -17.91
CA PRO A 62 2.72 -14.82 -17.00
C PRO A 62 2.80 -15.40 -15.58
N PRO A 63 2.91 -14.55 -14.55
CA PRO A 63 2.81 -14.99 -13.17
C PRO A 63 1.50 -15.74 -12.97
N ARG A 64 1.53 -16.79 -12.15
CA ARG A 64 0.32 -17.57 -11.83
C ARG A 64 -0.75 -16.77 -11.06
N ILE A 65 -0.37 -15.66 -10.43
CA ILE A 65 -1.23 -14.84 -9.58
C ILE A 65 -0.92 -13.37 -9.90
N SER A 66 -1.93 -12.59 -10.27
CA SER A 66 -1.74 -11.17 -10.54
C SER A 66 -1.49 -10.42 -9.22
N PRO A 67 -0.81 -9.26 -9.26
CA PRO A 67 -0.64 -8.43 -8.08
C PRO A 67 -1.98 -8.01 -7.45
N THR A 68 -3.01 -7.82 -8.27
CA THR A 68 -4.36 -7.44 -7.83
C THR A 68 -5.08 -8.60 -7.14
N THR A 69 -4.94 -9.85 -7.61
CA THR A 69 -5.51 -11.01 -6.91
C THR A 69 -4.96 -11.12 -5.49
N LYS A 70 -3.64 -10.93 -5.32
CA LYS A 70 -3.01 -10.97 -3.98
C LYS A 70 -3.55 -9.89 -3.06
N LEU A 71 -3.74 -8.69 -3.59
CA LEU A 71 -4.31 -7.59 -2.84
C LEU A 71 -5.77 -7.89 -2.47
N TYR A 72 -6.55 -8.41 -3.41
CA TYR A 72 -7.94 -8.79 -3.19
C TYR A 72 -8.06 -9.82 -2.08
N ASP A 73 -7.27 -10.91 -2.15
CA ASP A 73 -7.23 -11.94 -1.12
C ASP A 73 -6.88 -11.36 0.26
N LEU A 74 -5.92 -10.43 0.31
CA LEU A 74 -5.52 -9.74 1.54
C LEU A 74 -6.66 -8.88 2.11
N LEU A 75 -7.35 -8.11 1.27
CA LEU A 75 -8.46 -7.25 1.70
C LEU A 75 -9.68 -8.06 2.16
N ILE A 76 -9.93 -9.22 1.54
CA ILE A 76 -10.98 -10.15 1.99
C ILE A 76 -10.61 -10.79 3.33
N GLN A 77 -9.36 -11.18 3.53
CA GLN A 77 -8.89 -11.76 4.80
C GLN A 77 -8.80 -10.74 5.92
N SER A 78 -8.51 -9.48 5.61
CA SER A 78 -8.28 -8.39 6.55
C SER A 78 -9.04 -7.13 6.14
N PRO A 79 -10.38 -7.11 6.27
CA PRO A 79 -11.22 -6.01 5.80
C PRO A 79 -10.99 -4.71 6.58
N HIS A 80 -10.38 -4.75 7.76
CA HIS A 80 -10.01 -3.55 8.49
C HIS A 80 -8.91 -2.73 7.80
N LEU A 81 -8.10 -3.35 6.92
CA LEU A 81 -7.05 -2.66 6.18
C LEU A 81 -7.61 -1.77 5.07
N SER A 82 -8.79 -2.08 4.52
CA SER A 82 -9.39 -1.24 3.48
C SER A 82 -9.79 0.14 4.00
N ASN A 83 -10.13 0.25 5.28
CA ASN A 83 -10.45 1.54 5.93
C ASN A 83 -9.26 2.49 5.99
N TYR A 84 -8.03 1.98 5.91
CA TYR A 84 -6.83 2.80 5.89
C TYR A 84 -6.40 3.18 4.47
N ILE A 85 -6.88 2.49 3.43
CA ILE A 85 -6.43 2.72 2.05
C ILE A 85 -7.29 3.79 1.40
N HIS A 86 -6.71 4.98 1.20
CA HIS A 86 -7.37 6.11 0.55
C HIS A 86 -6.83 6.38 -0.86
N HIS A 87 -5.59 5.96 -1.13
CA HIS A 87 -4.93 6.17 -2.40
C HIS A 87 -4.41 4.86 -2.97
N LEU A 88 -4.78 4.57 -4.23
CA LEU A 88 -4.26 3.44 -4.98
C LEU A 88 -3.38 3.96 -6.11
N ARG A 89 -2.08 3.64 -6.06
CA ARG A 89 -1.12 4.02 -7.10
C ARG A 89 -0.73 2.80 -7.92
N LEU A 90 -0.94 2.88 -9.23
CA LEU A 90 -0.51 1.86 -10.18
C LEU A 90 0.82 2.30 -10.80
N GLU A 91 1.88 1.53 -10.58
CA GLU A 91 3.15 1.80 -11.25
C GLU A 91 3.23 1.06 -12.57
N ASN A 92 3.77 1.70 -13.60
CA ASN A 92 4.12 1.04 -14.85
C ASN A 92 5.64 1.01 -14.96
N VAL A 93 6.26 -0.13 -14.66
CA VAL A 93 7.68 -0.32 -14.94
C VAL A 93 7.79 -0.56 -16.45
N GLY A 94 7.89 0.53 -17.21
CA GLY A 94 8.18 0.49 -18.62
C GLY A 94 9.56 -0.13 -18.81
N VAL A 95 9.61 -1.42 -19.14
CA VAL A 95 10.83 -1.96 -19.74
C VAL A 95 10.91 -1.29 -21.11
N VAL A 96 11.74 -0.25 -21.23
CA VAL A 96 12.12 0.36 -22.50
C VAL A 96 12.93 -0.68 -23.26
N THR A 97 12.26 -1.71 -23.77
CA THR A 97 12.78 -2.43 -24.92
C THR A 97 12.50 -1.51 -26.09
N ALA A 98 13.54 -0.77 -26.49
CA ALA A 98 13.60 -0.27 -27.85
C ALA A 98 13.31 -1.47 -28.75
N ASN A 99 12.13 -1.51 -29.37
CA ASN A 99 11.85 -2.00 -30.70
C ASN A 99 10.34 -2.25 -30.93
N VAL A 100 9.82 -1.46 -31.89
CA VAL A 100 8.83 -1.88 -32.91
C VAL A 100 7.36 -2.00 -32.45
N HIS A 101 6.61 -0.93 -32.72
CA HIS A 101 5.29 -0.94 -33.39
C HIS A 101 4.18 -1.85 -32.83
N GLY A 102 3.98 -1.86 -31.52
CA GLY A 102 2.84 -2.56 -30.90
C GLY A 102 2.32 -1.79 -29.70
N ILE A 103 1.01 -1.55 -29.69
CA ILE A 103 0.19 -0.92 -28.66
C ILE A 103 0.80 -1.13 -27.26
N ASN A 104 1.21 -0.05 -26.58
CA ASN A 104 1.62 -0.03 -25.18
C ASN A 104 0.43 -0.45 -24.30
N THR A 105 0.13 -1.75 -24.24
CA THR A 105 -0.88 -2.26 -23.32
C THR A 105 -0.27 -2.24 -21.93
N HIS A 106 -0.71 -1.30 -21.10
CA HIS A 106 -0.36 -1.28 -19.68
C HIS A 106 -0.64 -2.66 -19.08
N TRP A 107 0.24 -3.15 -18.20
CA TRP A 107 0.08 -4.48 -17.57
C TRP A 107 -1.28 -4.63 -16.87
N ILE A 108 -1.83 -3.52 -16.35
CA ILE A 108 -3.16 -3.49 -15.73
C ILE A 108 -4.29 -3.82 -16.71
N ALA A 109 -4.14 -3.51 -18.00
CA ALA A 109 -5.12 -3.87 -19.02
C ALA A 109 -5.17 -5.39 -19.28
N GLN A 110 -4.11 -6.11 -18.87
CA GLN A 110 -4.04 -7.58 -18.91
C GLN A 110 -4.48 -8.19 -17.58
N ASP A 111 -4.74 -7.37 -16.57
CA ASP A 111 -5.15 -7.78 -15.24
C ASP A 111 -6.68 -7.82 -15.16
N ALA A 112 -7.26 -9.00 -15.40
CA ALA A 112 -8.70 -9.21 -15.39
C ALA A 112 -9.33 -9.01 -13.98
N ASP A 113 -8.53 -9.12 -12.93
CA ASP A 113 -8.98 -9.14 -11.55
C ASP A 113 -8.99 -7.75 -10.90
N PHE A 114 -8.44 -6.73 -11.58
CA PHE A 114 -8.47 -5.36 -11.07
C PHE A 114 -9.89 -4.85 -10.78
N ALA A 115 -10.86 -5.24 -11.60
CA ALA A 115 -12.26 -4.86 -11.39
C ALA A 115 -12.84 -5.44 -10.08
N LEU A 116 -12.31 -6.58 -9.60
CA LEU A 116 -12.73 -7.21 -8.34
C LEU A 116 -12.26 -6.46 -7.10
N LEU A 117 -11.22 -5.62 -7.24
CA LEU A 117 -10.69 -4.80 -6.14
C LEU A 117 -11.52 -3.54 -5.88
N LEU A 118 -12.15 -2.97 -6.91
CA LEU A 118 -12.84 -1.68 -6.79
C LEU A 118 -13.92 -1.66 -5.68
N PRO A 119 -14.74 -2.72 -5.49
CA PRO A 119 -15.72 -2.76 -4.41
C PRO A 119 -15.11 -2.86 -3.00
N CYS A 120 -13.83 -3.19 -2.87
CA CYS A 120 -13.16 -3.35 -1.57
C CYS A 120 -12.72 -2.02 -0.96
N PHE A 121 -12.64 -0.95 -1.76
CA PHE A 121 -12.26 0.38 -1.28
C PHE A 121 -13.50 1.20 -0.92
N PRO A 122 -13.48 1.92 0.20
CA PRO A 122 -14.53 2.88 0.51
C PRO A 122 -14.49 4.01 -0.54
N LEU A 123 -15.49 4.03 -1.44
CA LEU A 123 -15.75 5.12 -2.40
C LEU A 123 -16.31 6.35 -1.70
#